data_AF-A0A2V8BA99-F1
#
_entry.id   AF-A0A2V8BA99-F1
#
_cell.length_a   1.000
_cell.length_b   1.000
_cell.length_c   1.000
_cell.angle_alpha   90.00
_cell.angle_beta   90.00
_cell.angle_gamma   90.00
#
_symmetry.space_group_name_H-M   'P 1'
#
loop_
_entity.id
_entity.type
_entity.pdbx_description
1 polymer ?
#
loop_
_entity_poly.entity_id
_entity_poly.type
_entity_poly.pdbx_seq_one_letter_code
_entity_poly.pdbx_strand_id
1 'polypeptide(L)'
;MTVEQITVITPSDLIAMRVACTKCQASLSLQLNQTIRVPDECPVCSTPWREQRSMGAPTEAERLGNAIKVWLEAERQKQPNFSLKFEIPHL
;
A
#
# COMPACT_ATOMS: atom_id res chain seq x y z
N MET A 1 2.83 -7.06 -33.61
CA MET A 1 2.49 -7.72 -32.34
C MET A 1 1.24 -7.04 -31.79
N THR A 2 0.09 -7.67 -31.96
CA THR A 2 -1.18 -7.24 -31.36
C THR A 2 -1.28 -7.89 -29.99
N VAL A 3 -1.50 -7.10 -28.94
CA VAL A 3 -1.76 -7.65 -27.60
C VAL A 3 -3.14 -8.31 -27.65
N GLU A 4 -3.20 -9.63 -27.46
CA GLU A 4 -4.43 -10.40 -27.70
C GLU A 4 -5.39 -10.43 -26.50
N GLN A 5 -4.96 -10.03 -25.30
CA GLN A 5 -5.86 -9.84 -24.16
C GLN A 5 -5.21 -9.05 -23.02
N ILE A 6 -5.96 -8.12 -22.43
CA ILE A 6 -5.59 -7.39 -21.22
C ILE A 6 -6.52 -7.86 -20.10
N THR A 7 -5.95 -8.46 -19.05
CA THR A 7 -6.70 -8.79 -17.83
C THR A 7 -6.49 -7.67 -16.82
N VAL A 8 -7.56 -6.96 -16.47
CA VAL A 8 -7.55 -5.92 -15.45
C VAL A 8 -7.95 -6.55 -14.12
N ILE A 9 -7.06 -6.48 -13.12
CA ILE A 9 -7.32 -6.95 -11.76
C ILE A 9 -7.56 -5.72 -10.89
N THR A 10 -8.73 -5.64 -10.29
CA THR A 10 -9.14 -4.59 -9.37
C THR A 10 -8.99 -5.06 -7.91
N PRO A 11 -8.89 -4.15 -6.92
CA PRO A 11 -8.83 -4.54 -5.51
C PRO A 11 -10.01 -5.39 -5.05
N SER A 12 -11.19 -5.24 -5.67
CA SER A 12 -12.37 -6.08 -5.43
C SER A 12 -12.22 -7.53 -5.89
N ASP A 13 -11.30 -7.81 -6.81
CA ASP A 13 -11.00 -9.17 -7.28
C ASP A 13 -10.10 -9.93 -6.29
N LEU A 14 -9.57 -9.25 -5.27
CA LEU A 14 -8.71 -9.85 -4.25
C LEU A 14 -9.57 -10.49 -3.14
N ILE A 15 -9.51 -11.82 -3.03
CA ILE A 15 -10.26 -12.58 -2.02
C ILE A 15 -9.50 -12.80 -0.71
N ALA A 16 -8.17 -12.73 -0.74
CA ALA A 16 -7.32 -12.98 0.42
C ALA A 16 -5.97 -12.26 0.31
N MET A 17 -5.36 -11.97 1.45
CA MET A 17 -3.95 -11.57 1.56
C MET A 17 -3.15 -12.66 2.27
N ARG A 18 -1.87 -12.78 1.92
CA ARG A 18 -0.91 -13.65 2.60
C ARG A 18 0.13 -12.79 3.29
N VAL A 19 0.33 -13.02 4.59
CA VAL A 19 1.35 -12.35 5.40
C VAL A 19 2.35 -13.40 5.87
N ALA A 20 3.64 -13.16 5.69
CA ALA A 20 4.70 -14.06 6.15
C ALA A 20 5.42 -13.46 7.36
N CYS A 21 5.64 -14.28 8.39
CA CYS A 21 6.42 -13.91 9.56
C CYS A 21 7.90 -13.85 9.20
N THR A 22 8.54 -12.69 9.41
CA THR A 22 9.96 -12.51 9.10
C THR A 22 10.89 -13.34 10.01
N LYS A 23 10.42 -13.73 11.20
CA LYS A 23 11.20 -14.52 12.17
C LYS A 23 11.15 -16.03 11.93
N CYS A 24 9.97 -16.60 11.74
CA CYS A 24 9.79 -18.05 11.61
C CYS A 24 9.34 -18.50 10.22
N GLN A 25 9.16 -17.57 9.28
CA GLN A 25 8.71 -17.82 7.89
C GLN A 25 7.32 -18.46 7.77
N ALA A 26 6.59 -18.63 8.87
CA ALA A 26 5.21 -19.09 8.84
C ALA A 26 4.34 -18.07 8.10
N SER A 27 3.42 -18.57 7.25
CA SER A 27 2.50 -17.72 6.50
C SER A 27 1.09 -17.80 7.03
N LEU A 28 0.48 -16.65 7.21
CA LEU A 28 -0.92 -16.46 7.58
C LEU A 28 -1.71 -15.99 6.36
N SER A 29 -2.79 -16.70 6.03
CA SER A 29 -3.74 -16.30 4.98
C SER A 29 -4.96 -15.66 5.64
N LEU A 30 -5.30 -14.45 5.21
CA LEU A 30 -6.43 -13.67 5.72
C LEU A 30 -7.39 -13.41 4.58
N GLN A 31 -8.65 -13.80 4.72
CA GLN A 31 -9.67 -13.48 3.72
C GLN A 31 -10.05 -11.99 3.82
N LEU A 32 -10.17 -11.33 2.67
CA LEU A 32 -10.52 -9.90 2.57
C LEU A 32 -12.04 -9.67 2.60
N ASN A 33 -12.82 -10.72 2.34
CA ASN A 33 -14.28 -10.70 2.35
C ASN A 33 -14.90 -10.63 3.77
N GLN A 34 -14.08 -10.79 4.80
CA GLN A 34 -14.48 -10.78 6.20
C GLN A 34 -13.68 -9.69 6.91
N THR A 35 -14.31 -9.02 7.88
CA THR A 35 -13.63 -8.09 8.78
C THR A 35 -12.74 -8.88 9.75
N ILE A 36 -11.72 -9.54 9.24
CA ILE A 36 -10.79 -10.35 10.01
C ILE A 36 -9.79 -9.39 10.65
N ARG A 37 -9.80 -9.33 11.99
CA ARG A 37 -8.71 -8.69 12.72
C ARG A 37 -7.45 -9.54 12.51
N VAL A 38 -6.43 -8.93 11.93
CA VAL A 38 -5.09 -9.51 11.94
C VAL A 38 -4.68 -9.69 13.41
N PRO A 39 -4.24 -10.88 13.84
CA PRO A 39 -3.71 -11.08 15.19
C PRO A 39 -2.57 -10.08 15.45
N ASP A 40 -2.39 -9.62 16.69
CA ASP A 40 -1.28 -8.72 17.02
C ASP A 40 0.10 -9.41 16.94
N GLU A 41 0.11 -10.75 17.08
CA GLU A 41 1.31 -11.59 17.11
C GLU A 41 1.24 -12.75 16.10
N CYS A 42 2.40 -13.25 15.69
CA CYS A 42 2.50 -14.44 14.88
C CYS A 42 1.99 -15.66 15.66
N PRO A 43 1.01 -16.42 15.15
CA PRO A 43 0.43 -17.56 15.87
C PRO A 43 1.40 -18.74 16.05
N VAL A 44 2.54 -18.74 15.35
CA VAL A 44 3.52 -19.82 15.40
C VAL A 44 4.67 -19.52 16.38
N CYS A 45 5.15 -18.29 16.43
CA CYS A 45 6.33 -17.93 17.23
C CYS A 45 6.10 -16.75 18.21
N SER A 46 4.83 -16.34 18.37
CA SER A 46 4.38 -15.25 19.23
C SER A 46 5.10 -13.92 19.03
N THR A 47 5.74 -13.73 17.87
CA THR A 47 6.46 -12.49 17.58
C THR A 47 5.49 -11.42 17.11
N PRO A 48 5.49 -10.21 17.70
CA PRO A 48 4.58 -9.14 17.32
C PRO A 48 4.77 -8.73 15.84
N TRP A 49 3.67 -8.56 15.11
CA TRP A 49 3.77 -8.11 13.71
C TRP A 49 4.24 -6.65 13.59
N ARG A 50 4.00 -5.82 14.61
CA ARG A 50 4.47 -4.41 14.64
C ARG A 50 5.99 -4.29 14.62
N GLU A 51 6.69 -5.20 15.28
CA GLU A 51 8.16 -5.23 15.33
C GLU A 51 8.78 -5.68 14.00
N GLN A 52 7.98 -6.26 13.10
CA GLN A 52 8.43 -6.67 11.75
C GLN A 52 8.39 -5.51 10.74
N ARG A 53 7.65 -4.42 11.01
CA ARG A 53 7.62 -3.22 10.13
C ARG A 53 8.91 -2.41 10.18
N SER A 54 9.77 -2.62 11.17
CA SER A 54 11.01 -1.85 11.38
C SER A 54 12.27 -2.51 10.79
N MET A 55 12.15 -3.59 10.00
CA MET A 55 13.30 -4.25 9.36
C MET A 55 13.29 -4.20 7.82
N GLY A 56 12.63 -3.20 7.24
CA GLY A 56 12.76 -2.89 5.82
C GLY A 56 13.30 -1.47 5.68
N ALA A 57 14.45 -1.29 5.02
CA ALA A 57 14.78 0.01 4.47
C ALA A 57 13.58 0.51 3.64
N PRO A 58 13.22 1.80 3.69
CA PRO A 58 12.04 2.30 2.99
C PRO A 58 12.11 1.87 1.54
N THR A 59 11.05 1.21 1.08
CA THR A 59 10.93 0.77 -0.31
C THR A 59 11.04 1.98 -1.23
N GLU A 60 11.47 1.77 -2.46
CA GLU A 60 11.63 2.86 -3.43
C GLU A 60 10.31 3.65 -3.65
N ALA A 61 9.17 2.95 -3.55
CA ALA A 61 7.84 3.54 -3.56
C ALA A 61 7.58 4.48 -2.37
N GLU A 62 7.99 4.12 -1.15
CA GLU A 62 7.85 4.97 0.04
C GLU A 62 8.79 6.18 0.00
N ARG A 63 9.98 6.04 -0.58
CA ARG A 63 10.91 7.15 -0.81
C ARG A 63 10.35 8.16 -1.80
N LEU A 64 9.80 7.68 -2.92
CA LEU A 64 9.13 8.52 -3.92
C LEU A 64 7.90 9.23 -3.33
N GLY A 65 7.06 8.52 -2.56
CA GLY A 65 5.90 9.11 -1.90
C GLY A 65 6.28 10.24 -0.94
N ASN A 66 7.33 10.04 -0.14
CA ASN A 66 7.82 11.08 0.76
C ASN A 66 8.44 12.27 0.01
N ALA A 67 9.17 12.05 -1.08
CA ALA A 67 9.75 13.11 -1.89
C ALA A 67 8.66 13.99 -2.55
N ILE A 68 7.60 13.37 -3.09
CA ILE A 68 6.46 14.09 -3.67
C ILE A 68 5.73 14.91 -2.62
N LYS A 69 5.53 14.35 -1.42
CA LYS A 69 4.88 15.07 -0.31
C LYS A 69 5.66 16.33 0.09
N VAL A 70 6.99 16.21 0.27
CA VAL A 70 7.87 17.35 0.60
C VAL A 70 7.85 18.41 -0.50
N TRP A 71 7.85 18.00 -1.77
CA TRP A 71 7.77 18.93 -2.89
C TRP A 71 6.43 19.67 -2.93
N LEU A 72 5.30 18.98 -2.75
CA LEU A 72 3.97 19.59 -2.69
C LEU A 72 3.84 20.57 -1.52
N GLU A 73 4.41 20.26 -0.36
CA GLU A 73 4.41 21.15 0.80
C GLU A 73 5.27 22.41 0.57
N ALA A 74 6.44 22.25 -0.06
CA ALA A 74 7.29 23.37 -0.46
C ALA A 74 6.60 24.27 -1.51
N GLU A 75 5.86 23.69 -2.44
CA GLU A 75 5.14 24.44 -3.48
C GLU A 75 3.91 25.17 -2.89
N ARG A 76 3.20 24.54 -1.95
CA ARG A 76 2.09 25.17 -1.21
C ARG A 76 2.54 26.38 -0.39
N GLN A 77 3.75 26.37 0.15
CA GLN A 77 4.30 27.53 0.86
C GLN A 77 4.68 28.69 -0.08
N LYS A 78 4.94 28.42 -1.36
CA LYS A 78 5.30 29.44 -2.36
C LYS A 78 4.08 30.12 -3.02
N GLN A 79 2.88 29.54 -2.91
CA GLN A 79 1.67 30.11 -3.50
C GLN A 79 0.48 30.08 -2.53
N PRO A 80 0.04 31.22 -1.95
CA PRO A 80 -1.10 31.24 -1.02
C PRO A 80 -2.47 31.08 -1.70
N ASN A 81 -2.56 30.87 -3.02
CA ASN A 81 -3.83 30.79 -3.75
C ASN A 81 -3.81 29.77 -4.92
N PHE A 82 -3.39 28.54 -4.64
CA PHE A 82 -3.48 27.48 -5.65
C PHE A 82 -4.91 26.89 -5.70
N SER A 83 -5.73 27.38 -6.63
CA SER A 83 -7.03 26.79 -6.96
C SER A 83 -6.85 25.79 -8.10
N LEU A 84 -6.91 24.49 -7.78
CA LEU A 84 -6.93 23.42 -8.78
C LEU A 84 -8.27 23.43 -9.50
N LYS A 85 -8.36 24.13 -10.64
CA LYS A 85 -9.44 23.92 -11.59
C LYS A 85 -9.14 22.64 -12.38
N PHE A 86 -9.76 21.55 -11.97
CA PHE A 86 -9.88 20.37 -12.83
C PHE A 86 -10.95 20.66 -13.87
N GLU A 87 -10.53 20.98 -15.10
CA GLU A 87 -11.43 20.90 -16.25
C GLU A 87 -11.58 19.43 -16.59
N ILE A 88 -12.73 18.84 -16.23
CA ILE A 88 -13.15 17.54 -16.73
C ILE A 88 -13.62 17.78 -18.16
N PRO A 89 -12.96 17.22 -19.20
CA PRO A 89 -13.50 17.30 -20.54
C PRO A 89 -14.81 16.51 -20.58
N HIS A 90 -15.90 17.23 -20.86
CA HIS A 90 -17.21 16.64 -21.12
C HIS A 90 -17.12 15.64 -22.28
N LEU A 91 -17.54 14.40 -22.01
CA LEU A 91 -18.02 13.43 -22.98
C LEU A 91 -19.31 12.83 -22.42
#